data_AF-A0AAD6I3F0-F1
#
_entry.id   AF-A0AAD6I3F0-F1
#
_cell.length_a   1.000
_cell.length_b   1.000
_cell.length_c   1.000
_cell.angle_alpha   90.00
_cell.angle_beta   90.00
_cell.angle_gamma   90.00
#
_symmetry.space_group_name_H-M   'P 1'
#
loop_
_entity.id
_entity.type
_entity.pdbx_description
1 polymer ?
#
loop_
_entity_poly.entity_id
_entity_poly.type
_entity_poly.pdbx_seq_one_letter_code
_entity_poly.pdbx_strand_id
1 'polypeptide(L)'
;MTSNVPLCENDQSDRQTTSATQPAATHNPPASGGNILGLPNEIVQEIASFLPTDHDVLRFSRTCRDMWAKVFAPESVVWRALFTRCYDVPSVKASSELRHEYQTRAIVLRAKFNFAEKEDDRQYLCMQVLKTMLEEAITVHLEQDCHSKTLDRLYESLKSMNLLKYPRKEDPSELFFALQLCLTPLALDSTVTQACHRTDYNLATIYSFAEELGEPYIDHVNLGLEKVLQMRSFWQRHLLTASELTYSEAFASLPAYMKPQVRKLDPDDGCRLSTSWLGVYSCLHPLPETREEFELLNRQTCADLETHVDVIDVMTLKLKVKPNADVFWPQICREIIPLVGPEIRRVYFEGKQNIHGITDEDNTIFGFTEDIDVTYGELSGWTRICFTIWQGDTSVNYAAFRTAMADAEWVHSYEALIIPGGGVMLGRWVDTKDQTGRGPFIFWDV
;
A
#
# COMPACT_ATOMS: atom_id res chain seq x y z
N MET A 1 -56.13 5.96 -4.26
CA MET A 1 -56.93 6.43 -5.40
C MET A 1 -56.75 5.43 -6.53
N THR A 2 -57.80 4.65 -6.73
CA THR A 2 -58.03 3.66 -7.79
C THR A 2 -58.33 4.35 -9.13
N SER A 3 -57.89 3.78 -10.25
CA SER A 3 -58.62 3.78 -11.53
C SER A 3 -57.89 2.85 -12.51
N ASN A 4 -58.36 1.63 -12.76
CA ASN A 4 -59.46 1.23 -13.66
C ASN A 4 -59.16 1.30 -15.17
N VAL A 5 -59.10 0.08 -15.70
CA VAL A 5 -59.34 -0.49 -17.03
C VAL A 5 -60.46 0.21 -17.82
N PRO A 6 -60.48 0.05 -19.16
CA PRO A 6 -61.66 -0.59 -19.75
C PRO A 6 -61.34 -1.72 -20.74
N LEU A 7 -62.11 -2.79 -20.58
CA LEU A 7 -62.38 -3.88 -21.49
C LEU A 7 -63.28 -3.38 -22.65
N CYS A 8 -63.17 -4.01 -23.81
CA CYS A 8 -64.26 -4.07 -24.78
C CYS A 8 -64.43 -5.52 -25.23
N GLU A 9 -65.64 -6.03 -25.01
CA GLU A 9 -66.16 -7.33 -25.39
C GLU A 9 -66.75 -7.31 -26.81
N ASN A 10 -66.66 -8.50 -27.43
CA ASN A 10 -67.60 -9.19 -28.31
C ASN A 10 -68.00 -8.58 -29.67
N ASP A 11 -67.76 -9.39 -30.70
CA ASP A 11 -68.86 -9.72 -31.62
C ASP A 11 -68.77 -11.19 -32.10
N GLN A 12 -69.89 -11.90 -32.01
CA GLN A 12 -70.10 -13.26 -32.49
C GLN A 12 -70.76 -13.21 -33.88
N SER A 13 -70.26 -14.00 -34.84
CA SER A 13 -71.14 -14.61 -35.85
C SER A 13 -70.55 -15.89 -36.46
N ASP A 14 -71.05 -17.03 -35.99
CA ASP A 14 -71.52 -18.18 -36.76
C ASP A 14 -71.16 -18.28 -38.27
N ARG A 15 -70.38 -19.30 -38.67
CA ARG A 15 -70.86 -20.56 -39.31
C ARG A 15 -69.79 -21.31 -40.15
N GLN A 16 -69.92 -22.64 -40.04
CA GLN A 16 -69.67 -23.68 -41.05
C GLN A 16 -68.25 -24.23 -41.29
N THR A 17 -68.09 -25.41 -40.71
CA THR A 17 -67.29 -26.57 -41.10
C THR A 17 -67.15 -26.80 -42.61
N THR A 18 -65.90 -26.90 -43.07
CA THR A 18 -65.50 -27.79 -44.17
C THR A 18 -64.15 -28.41 -43.86
N SER A 19 -64.12 -29.74 -43.72
CA SER A 19 -62.91 -30.54 -43.59
C SER A 19 -62.13 -30.56 -44.89
N ALA A 20 -60.87 -30.15 -44.87
CA ALA A 20 -59.90 -30.45 -45.91
C ALA A 20 -58.64 -31.01 -45.24
N THR A 21 -58.40 -32.30 -45.48
CA THR A 21 -57.25 -33.07 -45.04
C THR A 21 -55.96 -32.44 -45.59
N GLN A 22 -55.15 -31.82 -44.73
CA GLN A 22 -53.79 -31.40 -45.09
C GLN A 22 -52.82 -32.59 -44.95
N PRO A 23 -51.85 -32.75 -45.87
CA PRO A 23 -50.95 -33.88 -45.87
C PRO A 23 -49.98 -33.80 -44.69
N ALA A 24 -49.72 -34.96 -44.09
CA ALA A 24 -48.78 -35.14 -43.00
C ALA A 24 -47.43 -34.50 -43.34
N ALA A 25 -47.05 -33.49 -42.56
CA ALA A 25 -45.70 -32.97 -42.56
C ALA A 25 -44.77 -34.14 -42.20
N THR A 26 -43.96 -34.55 -43.18
CA THR A 26 -42.83 -35.44 -42.95
C THR A 26 -41.91 -34.79 -41.93
N HIS A 27 -41.95 -35.29 -40.70
CA HIS A 27 -40.93 -35.02 -39.69
C HIS A 27 -39.59 -35.48 -40.28
N ASN A 28 -38.77 -34.53 -40.71
CA ASN A 28 -37.35 -34.77 -40.83
C ASN A 28 -36.85 -35.19 -39.44
N PRO A 29 -36.06 -36.29 -39.32
CA PRO A 29 -35.44 -36.63 -38.05
C PRO A 29 -34.60 -35.43 -37.60
N PRO A 30 -34.59 -35.10 -36.29
CA PRO A 30 -33.73 -34.03 -35.80
C PRO A 30 -32.29 -34.40 -36.19
N ALA A 31 -31.62 -33.48 -36.87
CA ALA A 31 -30.17 -33.54 -37.08
C ALA A 31 -29.53 -33.93 -35.75
N SER A 32 -28.63 -34.93 -35.74
CA SER A 32 -28.03 -35.49 -34.53
C SER A 32 -27.59 -34.37 -33.59
N GLY A 33 -28.38 -34.09 -32.56
CA GLY A 33 -28.14 -32.96 -31.67
C GLY A 33 -26.81 -33.16 -30.98
N GLY A 34 -25.85 -32.27 -31.24
CA GLY A 34 -24.55 -32.30 -30.58
C GLY A 34 -24.75 -32.20 -29.07
N ASN A 35 -24.35 -33.22 -28.32
CA ASN A 35 -24.33 -33.20 -26.86
C ASN A 35 -23.13 -32.35 -26.41
N ILE A 36 -23.32 -31.46 -25.43
CA ILE A 36 -22.24 -30.67 -24.82
C ILE A 36 -21.08 -31.55 -24.31
N LEU A 37 -21.38 -32.78 -23.90
CA LEU A 37 -20.35 -33.75 -23.48
C LEU A 37 -19.49 -34.26 -24.64
N GLY A 38 -20.01 -34.23 -25.87
CA GLY A 38 -19.29 -34.58 -27.09
C GLY A 38 -18.42 -33.45 -27.65
N LEU A 39 -18.47 -32.26 -27.05
CA LEU A 39 -17.58 -31.16 -27.45
C LEU A 39 -16.14 -31.41 -26.97
N PRO A 40 -15.13 -30.90 -27.71
CA PRO A 40 -13.74 -30.87 -27.25
C PRO A 40 -13.64 -30.23 -25.86
N ASN A 41 -12.67 -30.68 -25.08
CA ASN A 41 -12.51 -30.24 -23.69
C ASN A 41 -12.32 -28.72 -23.59
N GLU A 42 -11.57 -28.15 -24.52
CA GLU A 42 -11.25 -26.73 -24.63
C GLU A 42 -12.53 -25.89 -24.79
N ILE A 43 -13.46 -26.36 -25.64
CA ILE A 43 -14.74 -25.66 -25.87
C ILE A 43 -15.63 -25.70 -24.63
N VAL A 44 -15.66 -26.84 -23.93
CA VAL A 44 -16.43 -26.96 -22.67
C VAL A 44 -15.85 -26.06 -21.58
N GLN A 45 -14.52 -26.01 -21.46
CA GLN A 45 -13.84 -25.12 -20.53
C GLN A 45 -14.05 -23.64 -20.88
N GLU A 46 -14.02 -23.29 -22.16
CA GLU A 46 -14.31 -21.94 -22.63
C GLU A 46 -15.76 -21.53 -22.30
N ILE A 47 -16.75 -22.39 -22.53
CA ILE A 47 -18.14 -22.14 -22.10
C ILE A 47 -18.23 -21.91 -20.58
N ALA A 48 -17.52 -22.72 -19.79
CA ALA A 48 -17.51 -22.60 -18.34
C ALA A 48 -16.87 -21.29 -17.86
N SER A 49 -15.88 -20.74 -18.59
CA SER A 49 -15.20 -19.49 -18.23
C SER A 49 -16.12 -18.26 -18.37
N PHE A 50 -17.09 -18.32 -19.28
CA PHE A 50 -18.10 -17.27 -19.48
C PHE A 50 -19.25 -17.29 -18.47
N LEU A 51 -19.30 -18.27 -17.56
CA LEU A 51 -20.35 -18.32 -16.55
C LEU A 51 -20.22 -17.13 -15.57
N PRO A 52 -21.35 -16.48 -15.21
CA PRO A 52 -21.31 -15.17 -14.57
C PRO A 52 -20.87 -15.24 -13.11
N THR A 53 -21.16 -16.34 -12.40
CA THR A 53 -20.83 -16.49 -10.98
C THR A 53 -20.11 -17.80 -10.68
N ASP A 54 -19.36 -17.84 -9.57
CA ASP A 54 -18.74 -19.09 -9.07
C ASP A 54 -19.79 -20.17 -8.81
N HIS A 55 -20.99 -19.75 -8.41
CA HIS A 55 -22.12 -20.66 -8.17
C HIS A 55 -22.55 -21.34 -9.48
N ASP A 56 -22.57 -20.61 -10.59
CA ASP A 56 -22.94 -21.16 -11.89
C ASP A 56 -21.87 -22.12 -12.43
N VAL A 57 -20.58 -21.78 -12.27
CA VAL A 57 -19.45 -22.68 -12.59
C VAL A 57 -19.57 -23.99 -11.81
N LEU A 58 -19.85 -23.92 -10.50
CA LEU A 58 -20.02 -25.10 -9.66
C LEU A 58 -21.28 -25.91 -10.03
N ARG A 59 -22.40 -25.26 -10.34
CA ARG A 59 -23.62 -25.96 -10.80
C ARG A 59 -23.37 -26.66 -12.12
N PHE A 60 -22.73 -25.98 -13.05
CA PHE A 60 -22.36 -26.52 -14.36
C PHE A 60 -21.46 -27.75 -14.20
N SER A 61 -20.40 -27.65 -13.38
CA SER A 61 -19.49 -28.78 -13.16
C SER A 61 -20.13 -29.97 -12.45
N ARG A 62 -21.15 -29.74 -11.62
CA ARG A 62 -21.87 -30.79 -10.87
C ARG A 62 -22.98 -31.49 -11.65
N THR A 63 -23.19 -31.14 -12.92
CA THR A 63 -24.19 -31.79 -13.77
C THR A 63 -23.90 -33.28 -13.97
N CYS A 64 -22.62 -33.65 -14.21
CA CYS A 64 -22.18 -35.05 -14.29
C CYS A 64 -20.67 -35.19 -14.01
N ARG A 65 -20.20 -36.44 -13.86
CA ARG A 65 -18.78 -36.75 -13.60
C ARG A 65 -17.84 -36.27 -14.70
N ASP A 66 -18.25 -36.39 -15.97
CA ASP A 66 -17.43 -35.96 -17.11
C ASP A 66 -17.27 -34.45 -17.12
N MET A 67 -18.34 -33.70 -16.82
CA MET A 67 -18.28 -32.24 -16.74
C MET A 67 -17.39 -31.78 -15.58
N TRP A 68 -17.49 -32.45 -14.43
CA TRP A 68 -16.59 -32.21 -13.31
C TRP A 68 -15.12 -32.44 -13.73
N ALA A 69 -14.83 -33.59 -14.35
CA ALA A 69 -13.48 -33.92 -14.79
C ALA A 69 -12.92 -32.90 -15.79
N LYS A 70 -13.74 -32.39 -16.71
CA LYS A 70 -13.34 -31.35 -17.67
C LYS A 70 -13.08 -29.99 -17.01
N VAL A 71 -13.99 -29.51 -16.15
CA VAL A 71 -13.89 -28.17 -15.53
C VAL A 71 -12.87 -28.10 -14.39
N PHE A 72 -12.77 -29.15 -13.57
CA PHE A 72 -11.89 -29.22 -12.39
C PHE A 72 -10.57 -29.95 -12.64
N ALA A 73 -10.24 -30.30 -13.89
CA ALA A 73 -8.91 -30.79 -14.25
C ALA A 73 -7.82 -29.82 -13.77
N PRO A 74 -6.64 -30.32 -13.34
CA PRO A 74 -5.52 -29.47 -12.90
C PRO A 74 -5.14 -28.39 -13.91
N GLU A 75 -5.12 -28.73 -15.20
CA GLU A 75 -4.75 -27.83 -16.29
C GLU A 75 -5.95 -27.09 -16.92
N SER A 76 -7.11 -27.12 -16.27
CA SER A 76 -8.31 -26.45 -16.79
C SER A 76 -8.11 -24.95 -16.93
N VAL A 77 -8.31 -24.43 -18.15
CA VAL A 77 -8.14 -23.00 -18.44
C VAL A 77 -9.19 -22.13 -17.75
N VAL A 78 -10.28 -22.74 -17.26
CA VAL A 78 -11.34 -22.07 -16.50
C VAL A 78 -10.76 -21.29 -15.32
N TRP A 79 -9.82 -21.89 -14.58
CA TRP A 79 -9.29 -21.27 -13.36
C TRP A 79 -8.41 -20.07 -13.68
N ARG A 80 -7.62 -20.15 -14.76
CA ARG A 80 -6.86 -19.00 -15.25
C ARG A 80 -7.80 -17.89 -15.71
N ALA A 81 -8.86 -18.21 -16.45
CA ALA A 81 -9.84 -17.21 -16.89
C ALA A 81 -10.56 -16.54 -15.71
N LEU A 82 -11.02 -17.33 -14.73
CA LEU A 82 -11.67 -16.80 -13.52
C LEU A 82 -10.71 -15.94 -12.69
N PHE A 83 -9.47 -16.36 -12.54
CA PHE A 83 -8.45 -15.59 -11.84
C PHE A 83 -8.16 -14.28 -12.57
N THR A 84 -7.90 -14.32 -13.88
CA THR A 84 -7.63 -13.14 -14.73
C THR A 84 -8.78 -12.12 -14.72
N ARG A 85 -10.01 -12.60 -14.55
CA ARG A 85 -11.20 -11.75 -14.42
C ARG A 85 -11.20 -10.92 -13.14
N CYS A 86 -10.57 -11.42 -12.07
CA CYS A 86 -10.63 -10.83 -10.73
C CYS A 86 -9.31 -10.25 -10.24
N TYR A 87 -8.17 -10.71 -10.75
CA TYR A 87 -6.84 -10.43 -10.26
C TYR A 87 -5.85 -10.32 -11.42
N ASP A 88 -4.71 -9.68 -11.16
CA ASP A 88 -3.57 -9.63 -12.07
C ASP A 88 -2.83 -10.97 -12.02
N VAL A 89 -2.44 -11.52 -13.17
CA VAL A 89 -1.88 -12.88 -13.26
C VAL A 89 -0.35 -12.84 -13.30
N PRO A 90 0.36 -13.43 -12.33
CA PRO A 90 1.79 -13.64 -12.45
C PRO A 90 2.10 -14.61 -13.60
N SER A 91 3.08 -14.27 -14.45
CA SER A 91 3.36 -14.96 -15.72
C SER A 91 3.75 -16.44 -15.59
N VAL A 92 4.13 -16.90 -14.39
CA VAL A 92 4.75 -18.22 -14.17
C VAL A 92 3.79 -19.25 -13.51
N LYS A 93 2.58 -18.86 -13.09
CA LYS A 93 1.70 -19.74 -12.30
C LYS A 93 0.92 -20.76 -13.15
N ALA A 94 0.90 -22.01 -12.68
CA ALA A 94 0.11 -23.08 -13.28
C ALA A 94 -1.39 -22.89 -13.00
N SER A 95 -2.28 -23.38 -13.88
CA SER A 95 -3.74 -23.27 -13.69
C SER A 95 -4.21 -23.92 -12.38
N SER A 96 -3.54 -24.98 -11.96
CA SER A 96 -3.83 -25.68 -10.70
C SER A 96 -3.50 -24.81 -9.48
N GLU A 97 -2.41 -24.06 -9.50
CA GLU A 97 -2.03 -23.10 -8.44
C GLU A 97 -3.02 -21.95 -8.39
N LEU A 98 -3.33 -21.34 -9.54
CA LEU A 98 -4.32 -20.27 -9.67
C LEU A 98 -5.70 -20.70 -9.15
N ARG A 99 -6.07 -21.97 -9.34
CA ARG A 99 -7.31 -22.52 -8.75
C ARG A 99 -7.30 -22.45 -7.23
N HIS A 100 -6.24 -22.95 -6.59
CA HIS A 100 -6.17 -22.97 -5.13
C HIS A 100 -6.17 -21.55 -4.55
N GLU A 101 -5.41 -20.64 -5.16
CA GLU A 101 -5.39 -19.23 -4.76
C GLU A 101 -6.73 -18.54 -4.96
N TYR A 102 -7.37 -18.72 -6.13
CA TYR A 102 -8.69 -18.17 -6.42
C TYR A 102 -9.72 -18.61 -5.39
N GLN A 103 -9.78 -19.93 -5.13
CA GLN A 103 -10.73 -20.50 -4.18
C GLN A 103 -10.47 -20.00 -2.76
N THR A 104 -9.21 -19.91 -2.36
CA THR A 104 -8.81 -19.41 -1.03
C THR A 104 -9.22 -17.95 -0.88
N ARG A 105 -8.88 -17.09 -1.84
CA ARG A 105 -9.28 -15.66 -1.86
C ARG A 105 -10.80 -15.51 -1.86
N ALA A 106 -11.51 -16.27 -2.69
CA ALA A 106 -12.97 -16.19 -2.78
C ALA A 106 -13.67 -16.57 -1.47
N ILE A 107 -13.11 -17.50 -0.69
CA ILE A 107 -13.63 -17.88 0.63
C ILE A 107 -13.26 -16.82 1.68
N VAL A 108 -11.97 -16.49 1.76
CA VAL A 108 -11.43 -15.62 2.81
C VAL A 108 -11.97 -14.19 2.66
N LEU A 109 -11.90 -13.58 1.48
CA LEU A 109 -12.32 -12.19 1.27
C LEU A 109 -13.84 -11.97 1.39
N ARG A 110 -14.65 -13.04 1.36
CA ARG A 110 -16.10 -12.97 1.64
C ARG A 110 -16.42 -13.04 3.13
N ALA A 111 -15.49 -13.50 3.96
CA ALA A 111 -15.69 -13.58 5.39
C ALA A 111 -15.59 -12.18 6.02
N LYS A 112 -16.32 -11.99 7.13
CA LYS A 112 -16.22 -10.77 7.94
C LYS A 112 -15.16 -10.96 9.01
N PHE A 113 -14.25 -10.00 9.12
CA PHE A 113 -13.18 -9.97 10.13
C PHE A 113 -13.28 -8.70 10.96
N ASN A 114 -13.00 -8.83 12.26
CA ASN A 114 -12.92 -7.72 13.20
C ASN A 114 -11.52 -7.68 13.83
N PHE A 115 -10.67 -6.79 13.32
CA PHE A 115 -9.31 -6.58 13.79
C PHE A 115 -9.21 -5.67 15.03
N ALA A 116 -10.32 -5.27 15.65
CA ALA A 116 -10.28 -4.56 16.95
C ALA A 116 -9.96 -5.51 18.12
N GLU A 117 -10.17 -6.81 17.93
CA GLU A 117 -9.98 -7.85 18.95
C GLU A 117 -8.58 -8.47 18.84
N LYS A 118 -8.22 -9.29 19.84
CA LYS A 118 -7.00 -10.11 19.81
C LYS A 118 -6.92 -10.93 18.52
N GLU A 119 -5.73 -11.05 17.97
CA GLU A 119 -5.49 -11.81 16.75
C GLU A 119 -5.84 -13.29 16.93
N ASP A 120 -6.59 -13.85 15.98
CA ASP A 120 -6.93 -15.27 15.91
C ASP A 120 -6.45 -15.90 14.60
N ASP A 121 -6.50 -17.23 14.51
CA ASP A 121 -6.05 -17.99 13.34
C ASP A 121 -6.76 -17.58 12.04
N ARG A 122 -8.02 -17.13 12.13
CA ARG A 122 -8.80 -16.73 10.95
C ARG A 122 -8.34 -15.38 10.44
N GLN A 123 -8.05 -14.43 11.34
CA GLN A 123 -7.47 -13.14 11.02
C GLN A 123 -6.06 -13.30 10.46
N TYR A 124 -5.25 -14.19 11.05
CA TYR A 124 -3.93 -14.50 10.53
C TYR A 124 -3.99 -15.05 9.10
N LEU A 125 -4.87 -16.01 8.82
CA LEU A 125 -5.12 -16.51 7.46
C LEU A 125 -5.57 -15.39 6.50
N CYS A 126 -6.42 -14.48 6.96
CA CYS A 126 -6.81 -13.31 6.18
C CYS A 126 -5.61 -12.43 5.83
N MET A 127 -4.73 -12.16 6.79
CA MET A 127 -3.52 -11.37 6.56
C MET A 127 -2.56 -12.05 5.60
N GLN A 128 -2.43 -13.38 5.65
CA GLN A 128 -1.64 -14.14 4.66
C GLN A 128 -2.20 -13.94 3.24
N VAL A 129 -3.53 -13.98 3.08
CA VAL A 129 -4.16 -13.71 1.78
C VAL A 129 -3.89 -12.26 1.32
N LEU A 130 -4.09 -11.28 2.19
CA LEU A 130 -3.84 -9.86 1.89
C LEU A 130 -2.36 -9.60 1.54
N LYS A 131 -1.43 -10.25 2.25
CA LYS A 131 0.02 -10.21 1.98
C LYS A 131 0.31 -10.66 0.55
N THR A 132 -0.15 -11.86 0.15
CA THR A 132 0.09 -12.37 -1.21
C THR A 132 -0.49 -11.45 -2.28
N MET A 133 -1.68 -10.89 -2.03
CA MET A 133 -2.29 -9.91 -2.94
C MET A 133 -1.49 -8.62 -3.03
N LEU A 134 -0.94 -8.14 -1.92
CA LEU A 134 -0.10 -6.95 -1.89
C LEU A 134 1.22 -7.16 -2.63
N GLU A 135 1.90 -8.30 -2.41
CA GLU A 135 3.12 -8.66 -3.13
C GLU A 135 2.88 -8.72 -4.65
N GLU A 136 1.78 -9.34 -5.08
CA GLU A 136 1.38 -9.35 -6.49
C GLU A 136 1.02 -7.95 -7.01
N ALA A 137 0.33 -7.15 -6.19
CA ALA A 137 -0.02 -5.78 -6.50
C ALA A 137 1.19 -4.83 -6.51
N ILE A 138 2.37 -5.27 -6.11
CA ILE A 138 3.62 -4.51 -6.22
C ILE A 138 4.47 -5.04 -7.38
N THR A 139 4.56 -6.37 -7.52
CA THR A 139 5.57 -7.02 -8.38
C THR A 139 5.08 -7.42 -9.77
N VAL A 140 3.78 -7.62 -9.97
CA VAL A 140 3.27 -8.02 -11.28
C VAL A 140 3.46 -6.88 -12.27
N HIS A 141 4.12 -7.15 -13.39
CA HIS A 141 4.24 -6.18 -14.47
C HIS A 141 2.88 -5.99 -15.14
N LEU A 142 2.47 -4.74 -15.29
CA LEU A 142 1.24 -4.36 -15.99
C LEU A 142 1.64 -3.60 -17.26
N GLU A 143 0.87 -3.80 -18.32
CA GLU A 143 1.01 -2.98 -19.52
C GLU A 143 0.72 -1.51 -19.19
N GLN A 144 1.32 -0.59 -19.95
CA GLN A 144 1.14 0.85 -19.76
C GLN A 144 -0.35 1.21 -19.75
N ASP A 145 -0.76 2.08 -18.83
CA ASP A 145 -2.15 2.50 -18.59
C ASP A 145 -3.13 1.41 -18.10
N CYS A 146 -2.67 0.20 -17.78
CA CYS A 146 -3.53 -0.83 -17.19
C CYS A 146 -3.68 -0.65 -15.67
N HIS A 147 -4.93 -0.64 -15.19
CA HIS A 147 -5.21 -0.66 -13.77
C HIS A 147 -4.98 -2.05 -13.15
N SER A 148 -4.50 -2.08 -11.91
CA SER A 148 -4.32 -3.33 -11.16
C SER A 148 -5.62 -3.85 -10.58
N LYS A 149 -6.10 -4.99 -11.08
CA LYS A 149 -7.31 -5.66 -10.56
C LYS A 149 -7.06 -6.21 -9.16
N THR A 150 -5.84 -6.67 -8.88
CA THR A 150 -5.49 -7.16 -7.54
C THR A 150 -5.53 -6.03 -6.53
N LEU A 151 -5.04 -4.83 -6.88
CA LEU A 151 -5.12 -3.65 -6.02
C LEU A 151 -6.57 -3.20 -5.80
N ASP A 152 -7.41 -3.19 -6.84
CA ASP A 152 -8.85 -2.91 -6.70
C ASP A 152 -9.52 -3.85 -5.68
N ARG A 153 -9.21 -5.15 -5.78
CA ARG A 153 -9.73 -6.15 -4.86
C ARG A 153 -9.21 -5.97 -3.44
N LEU A 154 -7.94 -5.59 -3.29
CA LEU A 154 -7.33 -5.29 -2.00
C LEU A 154 -8.04 -4.11 -1.34
N TYR A 155 -8.21 -3.02 -2.09
CA TYR A 155 -8.88 -1.80 -1.68
C TYR A 155 -10.34 -2.05 -1.24
N GLU A 156 -11.13 -2.77 -2.04
CA GLU A 156 -12.51 -3.10 -1.69
C GLU A 156 -12.61 -4.04 -0.47
N SER A 157 -11.66 -4.98 -0.34
CA SER A 157 -11.61 -5.86 0.83
C SER A 157 -11.32 -5.06 2.10
N LEU A 158 -10.35 -4.15 2.06
CA LEU A 158 -9.95 -3.33 3.20
C LEU A 158 -11.02 -2.35 3.64
N LYS A 159 -11.87 -1.82 2.75
CA LYS A 159 -13.04 -1.02 3.16
C LYS A 159 -13.99 -1.77 4.10
N SER A 160 -14.13 -3.08 3.88
CA SER A 160 -15.00 -3.93 4.69
C SER A 160 -14.34 -4.42 5.98
N MET A 161 -13.01 -4.31 6.07
CA MET A 161 -12.19 -4.78 7.17
C MET A 161 -11.66 -3.60 7.98
N ASN A 162 -11.77 -3.63 9.29
CA ASN A 162 -11.20 -2.58 10.14
C ASN A 162 -9.70 -2.77 10.44
N LEU A 163 -8.95 -3.47 9.57
CA LEU A 163 -7.52 -3.73 9.75
C LEU A 163 -6.76 -2.40 9.95
N LEU A 164 -6.81 -1.49 8.96
CA LEU A 164 -6.01 -0.26 8.97
C LEU A 164 -6.45 0.79 10.01
N LYS A 165 -7.61 0.59 10.65
CA LYS A 165 -8.16 1.46 11.69
C LYS A 165 -7.54 1.19 13.05
N TYR A 166 -7.19 -0.06 13.35
CA TYR A 166 -6.71 -0.49 14.66
C TYR A 166 -5.24 -0.90 14.54
N PRO A 167 -4.27 0.02 14.71
CA PRO A 167 -2.85 -0.28 14.60
C PRO A 167 -2.27 -0.94 15.85
N ARG A 168 -3.03 -0.98 16.96
CA ARG A 168 -2.63 -1.58 18.23
C ARG A 168 -3.45 -2.83 18.49
N LYS A 169 -2.77 -3.86 18.98
CA LYS A 169 -3.36 -5.12 19.41
C LYS A 169 -2.64 -5.65 20.65
N GLU A 170 -3.32 -6.53 21.37
CA GLU A 170 -2.69 -7.40 22.35
C GLU A 170 -1.97 -8.53 21.60
N ASP A 171 -0.66 -8.68 21.85
CA ASP A 171 0.22 -9.71 21.26
C ASP A 171 0.09 -9.86 19.72
N PRO A 172 0.19 -8.78 18.91
CA PRO A 172 0.12 -8.87 17.46
C PRO A 172 1.26 -9.72 16.88
N SER A 173 0.96 -10.44 15.78
CA SER A 173 2.01 -11.10 15.02
C SER A 173 2.90 -10.10 14.28
N GLU A 174 4.11 -10.54 13.91
CA GLU A 174 5.00 -9.71 13.08
C GLU A 174 4.37 -9.40 11.71
N LEU A 175 3.57 -10.34 11.16
CA LEU A 175 2.80 -10.16 9.94
C LEU A 175 1.79 -9.02 10.07
N PHE A 176 1.13 -8.88 11.22
CA PHE A 176 0.22 -7.76 11.46
C PHE A 176 0.94 -6.41 11.33
N PHE A 177 2.09 -6.24 11.98
CA PHE A 177 2.87 -5.01 11.89
C PHE A 177 3.36 -4.73 10.47
N ALA A 178 3.98 -5.74 9.85
CA ALA A 178 4.53 -5.63 8.51
C ALA A 178 3.46 -5.26 7.48
N LEU A 179 2.31 -5.93 7.52
CA LEU A 179 1.22 -5.70 6.58
C LEU A 179 0.59 -4.31 6.79
N GLN A 180 0.39 -3.87 8.04
CA GLN A 180 -0.12 -2.52 8.32
C GLN A 180 0.81 -1.44 7.74
N LEU A 181 2.13 -1.61 7.90
CA LEU A 181 3.12 -0.69 7.34
C LEU A 181 3.11 -0.71 5.81
N CYS A 182 3.10 -1.89 5.18
CA CYS A 182 3.08 -2.01 3.72
C CYS A 182 1.78 -1.46 3.10
N LEU A 183 0.70 -1.38 3.87
CA LEU A 183 -0.56 -0.76 3.47
C LEU A 183 -0.66 0.72 3.85
N THR A 184 0.45 1.39 4.22
CA THR A 184 0.46 2.82 4.56
C THR A 184 -0.22 3.70 3.51
N PRO A 185 -0.01 3.53 2.18
CA PRO A 185 -0.71 4.35 1.19
C PRO A 185 -2.23 4.25 1.30
N LEU A 186 -2.77 3.05 1.53
CA LEU A 186 -4.21 2.83 1.73
C LEU A 186 -4.69 3.29 3.11
N ALA A 187 -3.82 3.27 4.13
CA ALA A 187 -4.12 3.79 5.45
C ALA A 187 -4.25 5.32 5.45
N LEU A 188 -3.58 5.99 4.50
CA LEU A 188 -3.65 7.43 4.24
C LEU A 188 -4.74 7.80 3.21
N ASP A 189 -5.61 6.85 2.84
CA ASP A 189 -6.78 7.11 2.02
C ASP A 189 -8.06 7.06 2.87
N SER A 190 -8.67 8.24 3.06
CA SER A 190 -9.92 8.43 3.80
C SER A 190 -11.11 7.66 3.22
N THR A 191 -11.03 7.20 1.97
CA THR A 191 -12.06 6.39 1.32
C THR A 191 -11.94 4.89 1.67
N VAL A 192 -10.79 4.45 2.20
CA VAL A 192 -10.53 3.07 2.64
C VAL A 192 -10.80 2.89 4.12
N THR A 193 -10.24 3.78 4.95
CA THR A 193 -10.26 3.65 6.40
C THR A 193 -10.51 4.99 7.09
N GLN A 194 -10.83 4.92 8.37
CA GLN A 194 -10.91 6.10 9.24
C GLN A 194 -9.54 6.38 9.86
N ALA A 195 -9.33 7.64 10.25
CA ALA A 195 -8.15 8.09 10.95
C ALA A 195 -7.98 7.40 12.32
N CYS A 196 -6.72 7.23 12.75
CA CYS A 196 -6.39 6.73 14.08
C CYS A 196 -6.78 7.70 15.20
N HIS A 197 -7.00 7.14 16.38
CA HIS A 197 -7.20 7.87 17.61
C HIS A 197 -5.87 8.34 18.21
N ARG A 198 -5.91 9.38 19.04
CA ARG A 198 -4.74 9.86 19.80
C ARG A 198 -4.11 8.75 20.66
N THR A 199 -4.93 7.84 21.15
CA THR A 199 -4.52 6.71 21.99
C THR A 199 -3.84 5.58 21.22
N ASP A 200 -3.70 5.69 19.90
CA ASP A 200 -3.10 4.67 19.05
C ASP A 200 -1.58 4.83 18.87
N TYR A 201 -0.99 5.88 19.47
CA TYR A 201 0.44 6.11 19.46
C TYR A 201 0.93 6.85 20.73
N ASN A 202 2.22 6.73 21.03
CA ASN A 202 2.86 7.39 22.16
C ASN A 202 3.81 8.49 21.65
N LEU A 203 3.63 9.74 22.11
CA LEU A 203 4.44 10.87 21.66
C LEU A 203 5.92 10.74 22.06
N ALA A 204 6.22 10.22 23.25
CA ALA A 204 7.60 9.99 23.67
C ALA A 204 8.30 9.01 22.72
N THR A 205 7.59 7.99 22.22
CA THR A 205 8.11 7.07 21.20
C THR A 205 8.29 7.75 19.84
N ILE A 206 7.31 8.55 19.40
CA ILE A 206 7.33 9.23 18.10
C ILE A 206 8.44 10.26 18.01
N TYR A 207 8.68 10.99 19.10
CA TYR A 207 9.72 12.00 19.20
C TYR A 207 11.04 11.43 19.72
N SER A 208 11.23 10.11 19.77
CA SER A 208 12.47 9.48 20.26
C SER A 208 12.95 10.06 21.60
N PHE A 209 12.04 10.35 22.51
CA PHE A 209 12.32 11.02 23.78
C PHE A 209 13.26 10.16 24.62
N ALA A 210 14.34 10.78 25.12
CA ALA A 210 15.40 10.14 25.89
C ALA A 210 16.07 8.93 25.21
N GLU A 211 15.85 8.71 23.91
CA GLU A 211 16.63 7.74 23.15
C GLU A 211 18.06 8.27 22.97
N GLU A 212 19.03 7.38 23.20
CA GLU A 212 20.45 7.64 22.97
C GLU A 212 20.71 7.76 21.45
N LEU A 213 21.56 8.73 21.10
CA LEU A 213 22.05 8.89 19.73
C LEU A 213 23.36 8.11 19.55
N GLY A 214 23.69 7.76 18.31
CA GLY A 214 24.84 6.91 18.00
C GLY A 214 24.51 5.42 17.96
N GLU A 215 23.29 5.04 18.34
CA GLU A 215 22.69 3.73 18.07
C GLU A 215 21.73 3.83 16.87
N PRO A 216 21.64 2.77 16.04
CA PRO A 216 20.76 2.79 14.88
C PRO A 216 19.30 2.86 15.29
N TYR A 217 18.57 3.85 14.78
CA TYR A 217 17.13 3.93 14.96
C TYR A 217 16.40 2.80 14.24
N ILE A 218 16.89 2.46 13.05
CA ILE A 218 16.43 1.37 12.20
C ILE A 218 17.58 0.38 12.10
N ASP A 219 17.45 -0.75 12.80
CA ASP A 219 18.46 -1.80 12.82
C ASP A 219 18.15 -2.93 11.82
N HIS A 220 19.18 -3.62 11.33
CA HIS A 220 19.04 -4.71 10.35
C HIS A 220 18.56 -6.03 10.97
N VAL A 221 18.70 -6.18 12.30
CA VAL A 221 18.30 -7.37 13.06
C VAL A 221 16.98 -7.14 13.78
N ASN A 222 16.77 -5.95 14.33
CA ASN A 222 15.51 -5.55 14.95
C ASN A 222 15.00 -4.22 14.39
N LEU A 223 14.18 -4.30 13.34
CA LEU A 223 13.57 -3.13 12.71
C LEU A 223 12.72 -2.25 13.65
N GLY A 224 12.22 -2.81 14.76
CA GLY A 224 11.30 -2.10 15.65
C GLY A 224 9.98 -1.72 14.95
N LEU A 225 9.36 -2.67 14.25
CA LEU A 225 8.15 -2.41 13.45
C LEU A 225 7.02 -1.73 14.23
N GLU A 226 6.84 -2.05 15.51
CA GLU A 226 5.84 -1.40 16.37
C GLU A 226 6.08 0.11 16.48
N LYS A 227 7.35 0.52 16.66
CA LYS A 227 7.74 1.93 16.77
C LYS A 227 7.43 2.68 15.48
N VAL A 228 7.79 2.09 14.33
CA VAL A 228 7.46 2.66 13.01
C VAL A 228 5.95 2.69 12.78
N LEU A 229 5.22 1.69 13.26
CA LEU A 229 3.76 1.66 13.15
C LEU A 229 3.10 2.79 13.95
N GLN A 230 3.61 3.10 15.14
CA GLN A 230 3.14 4.25 15.92
C GLN A 230 3.38 5.57 15.19
N MET A 231 4.51 5.73 14.49
CA MET A 231 4.74 6.88 13.61
C MET A 231 3.73 6.95 12.46
N ARG A 232 3.45 5.83 11.79
CA ARG A 232 2.40 5.75 10.77
C ARG A 232 1.04 6.19 11.34
N SER A 233 0.67 5.71 12.53
CA SER A 233 -0.61 6.06 13.18
C SER A 233 -0.71 7.55 13.50
N PHE A 234 0.39 8.18 13.93
CA PHE A 234 0.48 9.63 14.11
C PHE A 234 0.20 10.36 12.79
N TRP A 235 0.90 9.98 11.71
CA TRP A 235 0.69 10.59 10.41
C TRP A 235 -0.71 10.36 9.86
N GLN A 236 -1.26 9.16 10.01
CA GLN A 236 -2.63 8.88 9.59
C GLN A 236 -3.64 9.78 10.29
N ARG A 237 -3.51 9.99 11.61
CA ARG A 237 -4.39 10.91 12.32
C ARG A 237 -4.24 12.33 11.79
N HIS A 238 -3.01 12.84 11.76
CA HIS A 238 -2.73 14.23 11.47
C HIS A 238 -2.91 14.62 9.99
N LEU A 239 -2.78 13.68 9.06
CA LEU A 239 -3.05 13.89 7.64
C LEU A 239 -4.53 13.72 7.27
N LEU A 240 -5.31 12.95 8.03
CA LEU A 240 -6.71 12.66 7.69
C LEU A 240 -7.75 13.36 8.58
N THR A 241 -7.36 13.94 9.71
CA THR A 241 -8.30 14.51 10.69
C THR A 241 -8.25 16.04 10.67
N ALA A 242 -9.24 16.65 10.00
CA ALA A 242 -9.37 18.10 9.89
C ALA A 242 -9.39 18.84 11.24
N SER A 243 -9.98 18.23 12.27
CA SER A 243 -10.08 18.83 13.61
C SER A 243 -8.76 18.90 14.36
N GLU A 244 -7.70 18.24 13.88
CA GLU A 244 -6.36 18.42 14.48
C GLU A 244 -5.77 19.79 14.13
N LEU A 245 -6.24 20.45 13.06
CA LEU A 245 -5.72 21.74 12.59
C LEU A 245 -4.20 21.73 12.37
N THR A 246 -3.71 20.61 11.82
CA THR A 246 -2.30 20.43 11.44
C THR A 246 -2.20 20.13 9.94
N TYR A 247 -1.66 18.98 9.55
CA TYR A 247 -1.24 18.66 8.17
C TYR A 247 -2.41 18.30 7.23
N SER A 248 -3.62 18.13 7.77
CA SER A 248 -4.77 17.62 7.01
C SER A 248 -5.18 18.49 5.82
N GLU A 249 -5.13 19.81 5.95
CA GLU A 249 -5.51 20.72 4.86
C GLU A 249 -4.48 20.67 3.72
N ALA A 250 -3.19 20.79 4.07
CA ALA A 250 -2.09 20.64 3.10
C ALA A 250 -2.18 19.30 2.37
N PHE A 251 -2.36 18.19 3.09
CA PHE A 251 -2.49 16.87 2.51
C PHE A 251 -3.76 16.70 1.64
N ALA A 252 -4.90 17.24 2.09
CA ALA A 252 -6.15 17.19 1.34
C ALA A 252 -6.08 17.97 0.03
N SER A 253 -5.33 19.09 0.02
CA SER A 253 -5.13 19.96 -1.15
C SER A 253 -4.31 19.31 -2.27
N LEU A 254 -3.52 18.28 -1.96
CA LEU A 254 -2.71 17.58 -2.95
C LEU A 254 -3.60 16.88 -4.00
N PRO A 255 -3.25 16.97 -5.29
CA PRO A 255 -3.86 16.16 -6.33
C PRO A 255 -3.71 14.66 -6.05
N ALA A 256 -4.65 13.84 -6.55
CA ALA A 256 -4.64 12.39 -6.30
C ALA A 256 -3.33 11.70 -6.74
N TYR A 257 -2.73 12.14 -7.85
CA TYR A 257 -1.45 11.60 -8.35
C TYR A 257 -0.23 12.00 -7.50
N MET A 258 -0.35 12.99 -6.61
CA MET A 258 0.69 13.40 -5.67
C MET A 258 0.48 12.81 -4.27
N LYS A 259 -0.59 12.04 -4.06
CA LYS A 259 -0.81 11.32 -2.79
C LYS A 259 -0.10 9.96 -2.81
N PRO A 260 0.24 9.39 -1.64
CA PRO A 260 0.89 8.09 -1.55
C PRO A 260 0.19 7.02 -2.39
N GLN A 261 0.96 6.30 -3.21
CA GLN A 261 0.48 5.19 -4.02
C GLN A 261 1.07 3.86 -3.53
N VAL A 262 0.34 2.76 -3.72
CA VAL A 262 0.84 1.40 -3.41
C VAL A 262 1.91 0.97 -4.41
N ARG A 263 1.76 1.36 -5.68
CA ARG A 263 2.70 1.08 -6.76
C ARG A 263 3.50 2.34 -7.09
N LYS A 264 4.78 2.17 -7.40
CA LYS A 264 5.58 3.23 -8.03
C LYS A 264 5.04 3.54 -9.41
N LEU A 265 5.15 4.81 -9.81
CA LEU A 265 4.74 5.28 -11.14
C LEU A 265 5.64 4.73 -12.25
N ASP A 266 6.94 4.60 -11.98
CA ASP A 266 7.93 4.05 -12.91
C ASP A 266 8.67 2.85 -12.29
N PRO A 267 8.21 1.61 -12.53
CA PRO A 267 8.87 0.41 -12.04
C PRO A 267 10.15 0.04 -12.82
N ASP A 268 10.45 0.69 -13.96
CA ASP A 268 11.52 0.31 -14.90
C ASP A 268 12.86 1.03 -14.66
N ASP A 269 12.96 1.96 -13.69
CA ASP A 269 14.19 2.74 -13.43
C ASP A 269 15.37 1.86 -12.94
N GLY A 270 15.14 0.60 -12.56
CA GLY A 270 16.16 -0.31 -12.01
C GLY A 270 16.79 0.15 -10.69
N CYS A 271 16.57 1.42 -10.30
CA CYS A 271 16.96 2.03 -9.05
C CYS A 271 15.94 1.70 -7.96
N ARG A 272 16.42 1.12 -6.85
CA ARG A 272 15.59 0.81 -5.67
C ARG A 272 15.01 2.08 -5.03
N LEU A 273 15.74 3.19 -5.09
CA LEU A 273 15.37 4.49 -4.55
C LEU A 273 14.76 5.38 -5.63
N SER A 274 13.54 5.87 -5.41
CA SER A 274 12.89 6.80 -6.33
C SER A 274 13.61 8.16 -6.37
N THR A 275 13.51 8.86 -7.49
CA THR A 275 14.22 10.15 -7.72
C THR A 275 13.48 11.36 -7.15
N SER A 276 12.22 11.20 -6.74
CA SER A 276 11.32 12.29 -6.40
C SER A 276 10.46 11.89 -5.21
N TRP A 277 10.49 12.70 -4.16
CA TRP A 277 9.73 12.44 -2.93
C TRP A 277 9.02 13.69 -2.47
N LEU A 278 7.83 13.52 -1.91
CA LEU A 278 7.04 14.55 -1.26
C LEU A 278 6.77 14.14 0.18
N GLY A 279 6.82 15.07 1.13
CA GLY A 279 6.62 14.70 2.52
C GLY A 279 6.57 15.85 3.49
N VAL A 280 6.42 15.49 4.75
CA VAL A 280 6.32 16.41 5.88
C VAL A 280 7.10 15.85 7.06
N TYR A 281 7.54 16.74 7.94
CA TYR A 281 8.12 16.40 9.23
C TYR A 281 7.34 17.09 10.34
N SER A 282 7.43 16.55 11.54
CA SER A 282 6.85 17.17 12.72
C SER A 282 7.95 17.48 13.72
N CYS A 283 7.79 18.61 14.40
CA CYS A 283 8.62 19.00 15.51
C CYS A 283 7.76 19.32 16.75
N LEU A 284 8.38 19.32 17.92
CA LEU A 284 7.74 19.67 19.18
C LEU A 284 8.73 20.46 20.05
N HIS A 285 8.46 21.75 20.23
CA HIS A 285 9.37 22.64 20.95
C HIS A 285 8.60 23.54 21.97
N PRO A 286 9.11 23.68 23.21
CA PRO A 286 10.19 22.85 23.78
C PRO A 286 9.75 21.39 23.91
N LEU A 287 10.70 20.46 23.87
CA LEU A 287 10.44 19.06 24.20
C LEU A 287 10.13 18.96 25.71
N PRO A 288 9.12 18.18 26.13
CA PRO A 288 8.87 17.95 27.55
C PRO A 288 10.10 17.42 28.30
N GLU A 289 10.26 17.81 29.57
CA GLU A 289 11.38 17.37 30.40
C GLU A 289 11.19 15.94 30.92
N THR A 290 9.93 15.52 31.08
CA THR A 290 9.55 14.22 31.62
C THR A 290 8.59 13.46 30.70
N ARG A 291 8.53 12.14 30.86
CA ARG A 291 7.62 11.30 30.06
C ARG A 291 6.15 11.57 30.44
N GLU A 292 5.89 11.84 31.71
CA GLU A 292 4.57 12.17 32.23
C GLU A 292 4.03 13.46 31.61
N GLU A 293 4.89 14.44 31.35
CA GLU A 293 4.48 15.67 30.66
C GLU A 293 3.96 15.39 29.25
N PHE A 294 4.49 14.41 28.49
CA PHE A 294 3.92 14.04 27.19
C PHE A 294 2.49 13.51 27.26
N GLU A 295 2.10 12.91 28.40
CA GLU A 295 0.74 12.40 28.61
C GLU A 295 -0.24 13.51 28.98
N LEU A 296 0.27 14.53 29.69
CA LEU A 296 -0.47 15.74 30.06
C LEU A 296 -0.49 16.79 28.94
N LEU A 297 0.42 16.67 27.97
CA LEU A 297 0.54 17.59 26.85
C LEU A 297 -0.68 17.46 25.93
N ASN A 298 -1.46 18.52 25.84
CA ASN A 298 -2.55 18.59 24.86
C ASN A 298 -2.00 18.81 23.43
N ARG A 299 -0.81 19.40 23.32
CA ARG A 299 -0.10 19.67 22.08
C ARG A 299 0.62 18.41 21.59
N GLN A 300 0.60 18.18 20.28
CA GLN A 300 1.20 16.97 19.67
C GLN A 300 2.28 17.29 18.64
N THR A 301 2.30 18.52 18.14
CA THR A 301 3.20 19.02 17.09
C THR A 301 3.27 20.53 17.18
N CYS A 302 4.21 21.17 16.50
CA CYS A 302 4.22 22.62 16.29
C CYS A 302 3.33 23.09 15.15
N ALA A 303 2.86 22.20 14.28
CA ALA A 303 2.05 22.58 13.12
C ALA A 303 0.68 23.20 13.45
N ASP A 304 0.27 23.19 14.72
CA ASP A 304 -0.95 23.85 15.23
C ASP A 304 -0.72 25.29 15.70
N LEU A 305 0.53 25.78 15.72
CA LEU A 305 0.87 27.10 16.24
C LEU A 305 0.64 28.22 15.24
N GLU A 306 0.30 29.40 15.79
CA GLU A 306 0.22 30.66 15.07
C GLU A 306 1.54 31.09 14.37
N THR A 307 2.65 30.38 14.61
CA THR A 307 3.93 30.63 13.92
C THR A 307 4.03 29.94 12.56
N HIS A 308 3.15 28.97 12.25
CA HIS A 308 3.03 28.33 10.93
C HIS A 308 1.84 28.88 10.13
N VAL A 309 1.42 30.13 10.41
CA VAL A 309 0.08 30.68 10.11
C VAL A 309 -0.30 30.80 8.64
N ASP A 310 0.64 30.75 7.72
CA ASP A 310 0.29 30.96 6.31
C ASP A 310 0.16 29.65 5.52
N VAL A 311 1.11 28.71 5.61
CA VAL A 311 1.06 27.39 4.92
C VAL A 311 1.97 26.38 5.64
N ILE A 312 1.55 25.12 5.77
CA ILE A 312 2.45 24.02 6.18
C ILE A 312 3.37 23.67 5.01
N ASP A 313 4.68 23.77 5.24
CA ASP A 313 5.69 23.46 4.24
C ASP A 313 5.75 21.96 3.95
N VAL A 314 5.16 21.57 2.82
CA VAL A 314 5.37 20.24 2.25
C VAL A 314 6.74 20.24 1.58
N MET A 315 7.62 19.33 1.97
CA MET A 315 8.97 19.23 1.44
C MET A 315 8.99 18.39 0.17
N THR A 316 9.75 18.82 -0.83
CA THR A 316 10.08 18.02 -2.02
C THR A 316 11.56 17.63 -1.95
N LEU A 317 11.87 16.35 -2.15
CA LEU A 317 13.24 15.85 -2.29
C LEU A 317 13.46 15.37 -3.73
N LYS A 318 14.50 15.87 -4.38
CA LYS A 318 14.96 15.37 -5.69
C LYS A 318 16.29 14.67 -5.51
N LEU A 319 16.30 13.36 -5.65
CA LEU A 319 17.43 12.49 -5.35
C LEU A 319 18.05 11.91 -6.62
N LYS A 320 19.37 11.76 -6.60
CA LYS A 320 20.15 11.15 -7.67
C LYS A 320 21.13 10.15 -7.09
N VAL A 321 20.98 8.89 -7.49
CA VAL A 321 21.87 7.79 -7.08
C VAL A 321 23.27 8.01 -7.64
N LYS A 322 24.28 7.75 -6.81
CA LYS A 322 25.71 7.83 -7.13
C LYS A 322 26.38 6.48 -6.81
N PRO A 323 26.31 5.51 -7.73
CA PRO A 323 26.75 4.14 -7.45
C PRO A 323 28.28 3.99 -7.32
N ASN A 324 29.07 4.99 -7.75
CA ASN A 324 30.54 4.96 -7.76
C ASN A 324 31.19 6.16 -7.05
N ALA A 325 30.47 6.84 -6.14
CA ALA A 325 31.08 7.92 -5.36
C ALA A 325 31.95 7.36 -4.24
N ASP A 326 33.03 8.08 -3.89
CA ASP A 326 33.78 7.80 -2.67
C ASP A 326 32.82 7.81 -1.47
N VAL A 327 32.94 6.81 -0.59
CA VAL A 327 32.14 6.66 0.63
C VAL A 327 32.00 7.99 1.34
N PHE A 328 30.78 8.50 1.43
CA PHE A 328 30.51 9.81 1.98
C PHE A 328 29.44 9.76 3.07
N TRP A 329 29.90 9.69 4.32
CA TRP A 329 29.07 9.90 5.51
C TRP A 329 29.91 10.62 6.57
N PRO A 330 29.70 11.93 6.83
CA PRO A 330 30.52 12.71 7.76
C PRO A 330 30.54 12.15 9.17
N GLN A 331 31.64 12.39 9.90
CA GLN A 331 31.82 11.89 11.27
C GLN A 331 30.72 12.40 12.22
N ILE A 332 30.34 13.68 12.12
CA ILE A 332 29.26 14.25 12.93
C ILE A 332 27.91 13.55 12.67
N CYS A 333 27.65 13.14 11.43
CA CYS A 333 26.45 12.37 11.07
C CYS A 333 26.56 10.92 11.54
N ARG A 334 27.77 10.31 11.52
CA ARG A 334 28.03 8.95 12.03
C ARG A 334 27.80 8.83 13.53
N GLU A 335 28.16 9.87 14.27
CA GLU A 335 27.98 9.93 15.73
C GLU A 335 26.51 9.99 16.13
N ILE A 336 25.62 10.41 15.24
CA ILE A 336 24.16 10.44 15.45
C ILE A 336 23.50 9.20 14.86
N ILE A 337 23.87 8.86 13.62
CA ILE A 337 23.31 7.76 12.81
C ILE A 337 24.47 6.88 12.34
N PRO A 338 24.73 5.75 13.04
CA PRO A 338 25.81 4.85 12.69
C PRO A 338 25.54 4.07 11.39
N LEU A 339 26.61 3.62 10.76
CA LEU A 339 26.55 2.65 9.67
C LEU A 339 26.29 1.25 10.26
N VAL A 340 25.35 0.49 9.67
CA VAL A 340 24.95 -0.84 10.20
C VAL A 340 25.24 -1.93 9.18
N GLY A 341 24.75 -1.75 7.95
CA GLY A 341 24.88 -2.74 6.89
C GLY A 341 26.30 -2.89 6.33
N PRO A 342 26.58 -3.98 5.60
CA PRO A 342 27.86 -4.16 4.92
C PRO A 342 28.02 -3.10 3.82
N GLU A 343 29.24 -2.59 3.65
CA GLU A 343 29.55 -1.50 2.70
C GLU A 343 29.14 -1.81 1.26
N ILE A 344 29.29 -3.07 0.84
CA ILE A 344 28.93 -3.55 -0.50
C ILE A 344 27.45 -3.42 -0.86
N ARG A 345 26.58 -3.14 0.12
CA ARG A 345 25.13 -2.97 -0.08
C ARG A 345 24.67 -1.53 0.09
N ARG A 346 25.61 -0.61 0.28
CA ARG A 346 25.30 0.78 0.50
C ARG A 346 25.25 1.51 -0.83
N VAL A 347 24.11 2.10 -1.12
CA VAL A 347 23.92 2.93 -2.32
C VAL A 347 23.87 4.38 -1.90
N TYR A 348 24.88 5.15 -2.26
CA TYR A 348 24.94 6.57 -1.95
C TYR A 348 24.12 7.40 -2.93
N PHE A 349 23.60 8.52 -2.46
CA PHE A 349 22.88 9.49 -3.26
C PHE A 349 23.15 10.91 -2.80
N GLU A 350 22.88 11.84 -3.70
CA GLU A 350 22.79 13.26 -3.39
C GLU A 350 21.49 13.83 -3.92
N GLY A 351 21.15 15.05 -3.52
CA GLY A 351 19.92 15.66 -3.99
C GLY A 351 19.74 17.08 -3.52
N LYS A 352 18.54 17.60 -3.80
CA LYS A 352 18.07 18.91 -3.36
C LYS A 352 16.73 18.79 -2.64
N GLN A 353 16.57 19.60 -1.60
CA GLN A 353 15.32 19.76 -0.88
C GLN A 353 14.79 21.17 -1.03
N ASN A 354 13.52 21.27 -1.41
CA ASN A 354 12.80 22.54 -1.56
C ASN A 354 11.45 22.46 -0.85
N ILE A 355 10.81 23.60 -0.64
CA ILE A 355 9.39 23.67 -0.25
C ILE A 355 8.54 23.49 -1.52
N HIS A 356 7.52 22.66 -1.45
CA HIS A 356 6.65 22.34 -2.57
C HIS A 356 5.95 23.60 -3.08
N GLY A 357 6.10 23.88 -4.38
CA GLY A 357 5.57 25.09 -5.01
C GLY A 357 6.48 26.32 -4.91
N ILE A 358 7.63 26.23 -4.23
CA ILE A 358 8.64 27.30 -4.12
C ILE A 358 9.93 26.87 -4.82
N THR A 359 10.50 27.73 -5.65
CA THR A 359 11.66 27.42 -6.53
C THR A 359 12.98 28.02 -6.09
N ASP A 360 13.00 28.88 -5.08
CA ASP A 360 14.10 29.83 -4.89
C ASP A 360 15.15 29.40 -3.86
N GLU A 361 14.92 28.30 -3.12
CA GLU A 361 15.84 27.79 -2.10
C GLU A 361 16.03 26.27 -2.21
N ASP A 362 17.25 25.88 -2.57
CA ASP A 362 17.67 24.49 -2.74
C ASP A 362 18.62 24.08 -1.61
N ASN A 363 18.08 23.47 -0.55
CA ASN A 363 18.90 22.83 0.47
C ASN A 363 19.55 21.57 -0.08
N THR A 364 20.75 21.26 0.41
CA THR A 364 21.53 20.16 -0.12
C THR A 364 21.28 18.87 0.65
N ILE A 365 21.13 17.77 -0.10
CA ILE A 365 20.95 16.42 0.44
C ILE A 365 22.15 15.56 0.08
N PHE A 366 22.61 14.76 1.04
CA PHE A 366 23.44 13.59 0.79
C PHE A 366 23.02 12.46 1.72
N GLY A 367 23.21 11.22 1.29
CA GLY A 367 22.80 10.08 2.08
C GLY A 367 23.13 8.75 1.45
N PHE A 368 22.57 7.71 2.04
CA PHE A 368 22.70 6.35 1.57
C PHE A 368 21.49 5.49 1.93
N THR A 369 21.32 4.39 1.18
CA THR A 369 20.42 3.30 1.55
C THR A 369 21.20 2.04 1.90
N GLU A 370 20.64 1.21 2.77
CA GLU A 370 21.14 -0.13 3.10
C GLU A 370 19.99 -1.14 2.98
N ASP A 371 20.20 -2.18 2.18
CA ASP A 371 19.22 -3.25 2.06
C ASP A 371 19.21 -4.15 3.29
N ILE A 372 18.00 -4.52 3.72
CA ILE A 372 17.78 -5.41 4.85
C ILE A 372 17.36 -6.77 4.29
N ASP A 373 18.25 -7.76 4.42
CA ASP A 373 18.05 -9.11 3.85
C ASP A 373 16.98 -9.91 4.60
N VAL A 374 16.78 -9.61 5.88
CA VAL A 374 15.84 -10.32 6.73
C VAL A 374 14.42 -9.95 6.32
N THR A 375 13.56 -10.97 6.22
CA THR A 375 12.13 -10.74 6.05
C THR A 375 11.49 -10.44 7.38
N TYR A 376 10.54 -9.52 7.39
CA TYR A 376 9.73 -9.22 8.56
C TYR A 376 8.26 -9.33 8.20
N GLY A 377 7.50 -10.06 9.02
CA GLY A 377 6.14 -10.49 8.71
C GLY A 377 6.10 -11.29 7.42
N GLU A 378 7.16 -12.05 7.15
CA GLU A 378 7.40 -12.79 5.91
C GLU A 378 7.43 -11.94 4.63
N LEU A 379 7.52 -10.60 4.74
CA LEU A 379 7.67 -9.67 3.63
C LEU A 379 9.14 -9.30 3.46
N SER A 380 9.62 -9.27 2.23
CA SER A 380 10.98 -8.85 1.85
C SER A 380 10.98 -7.44 1.27
N GLY A 381 12.17 -6.87 1.04
CA GLY A 381 12.31 -5.57 0.39
C GLY A 381 12.30 -4.37 1.34
N TRP A 382 12.53 -4.60 2.63
CA TRP A 382 12.81 -3.54 3.60
C TRP A 382 14.17 -2.90 3.30
N THR A 383 14.23 -1.58 3.35
CA THR A 383 15.47 -0.83 3.10
C THR A 383 15.59 0.29 4.14
N ARG A 384 16.74 0.37 4.81
CA ARG A 384 17.08 1.51 5.65
C ARG A 384 17.56 2.66 4.77
N ILE A 385 17.13 3.88 5.06
CA ILE A 385 17.62 5.09 4.41
C ILE A 385 18.11 6.07 5.47
N CYS A 386 19.29 6.64 5.23
CA CYS A 386 19.90 7.68 6.06
C CYS A 386 20.32 8.84 5.18
N PHE A 387 19.97 10.07 5.56
CA PHE A 387 20.38 11.25 4.80
C PHE A 387 20.47 12.49 5.68
N THR A 388 21.14 13.52 5.17
CA THR A 388 21.26 14.80 5.84
C THR A 388 20.78 15.89 4.89
N ILE A 389 20.02 16.83 5.44
CA ILE A 389 19.64 18.08 4.77
C ILE A 389 20.36 19.23 5.48
N TRP A 390 20.97 20.12 4.71
CA TRP A 390 21.64 21.29 5.26
C TRP A 390 21.68 22.46 4.27
N GLN A 391 21.85 23.65 4.83
CA GLN A 391 21.98 24.89 4.06
C GLN A 391 23.42 25.05 3.58
N GLY A 392 23.69 24.62 2.34
CA GLY A 392 25.02 24.71 1.74
C GLY A 392 25.06 24.13 0.34
N ASP A 393 26.22 24.19 -0.32
CA ASP A 393 26.43 23.65 -1.67
C ASP A 393 27.20 22.31 -1.60
N THR A 394 26.79 21.30 -2.38
CA THR A 394 27.53 20.04 -2.57
C THR A 394 28.71 20.17 -3.54
N SER A 395 28.84 21.29 -4.27
CA SER A 395 29.90 21.48 -5.26
C SER A 395 31.30 21.69 -4.67
N VAL A 396 31.39 21.93 -3.35
CA VAL A 396 32.67 22.04 -2.65
C VAL A 396 33.34 20.68 -2.47
N ASN A 397 34.67 20.64 -2.62
CA ASN A 397 35.44 19.42 -2.41
C ASN A 397 35.29 18.88 -0.97
N TYR A 398 35.57 17.59 -0.74
CA TYR A 398 35.33 16.90 0.53
C TYR A 398 35.94 17.57 1.78
N ALA A 399 37.09 18.25 1.64
CA ALA A 399 37.72 18.96 2.74
C ALA A 399 36.97 20.24 3.10
N ALA A 400 36.56 21.01 2.09
CA ALA A 400 35.75 22.22 2.26
C ALA A 400 34.33 21.89 2.73
N PHE A 401 33.78 20.74 2.33
CA PHE A 401 32.45 20.29 2.74
C PHE A 401 32.32 20.08 4.26
N ARG A 402 33.34 19.47 4.90
CA ARG A 402 33.33 19.26 6.36
C ARG A 402 33.33 20.58 7.13
N THR A 403 34.13 21.54 6.70
CA THR A 403 34.17 22.87 7.28
C THR A 403 32.84 23.60 7.07
N ALA A 404 32.31 23.56 5.83
CA ALA A 404 31.05 24.20 5.50
C ALA A 404 29.86 23.67 6.31
N MET A 405 29.77 22.36 6.54
CA MET A 405 28.72 21.79 7.40
C MET A 405 28.83 22.22 8.86
N ALA A 406 30.06 22.34 9.39
CA ALA A 406 30.26 22.82 10.75
C ALA A 406 29.78 24.28 10.89
N ASP A 407 30.03 25.09 9.86
CA ASP A 407 29.68 26.52 9.80
C ASP A 407 28.21 26.77 9.40
N ALA A 408 27.51 25.78 8.85
CA ALA A 408 26.12 25.92 8.38
C ALA A 408 25.18 26.36 9.51
N GLU A 409 24.12 27.12 9.23
CA GLU A 409 23.21 27.57 10.29
C GLU A 409 22.49 26.39 10.97
N TRP A 410 22.00 25.44 10.16
CA TRP A 410 21.32 24.24 10.62
C TRP A 410 21.71 23.01 9.78
N VAL A 411 21.64 21.84 10.41
CA VAL A 411 21.93 20.55 9.81
C VAL A 411 20.97 19.51 10.42
N HIS A 412 20.13 18.90 9.59
CA HIS A 412 19.18 17.88 10.03
C HIS A 412 19.56 16.52 9.46
N SER A 413 19.73 15.53 10.33
CA SER A 413 20.03 14.16 9.97
C SER A 413 18.77 13.30 10.08
N TYR A 414 18.51 12.46 9.10
CA TYR A 414 17.30 11.67 8.92
C TYR A 414 17.66 10.19 8.87
N GLU A 415 16.89 9.37 9.59
CA GLU A 415 16.99 7.91 9.56
C GLU A 415 15.59 7.30 9.46
N ALA A 416 15.36 6.45 8.46
CA ALA A 416 14.05 5.89 8.19
C ALA A 416 14.09 4.49 7.58
N LEU A 417 12.91 3.88 7.58
CA LEU A 417 12.59 2.65 6.89
C LEU A 417 11.82 2.99 5.61
N ILE A 418 12.35 2.57 4.46
CA ILE A 418 11.60 2.45 3.22
C ILE A 418 10.84 1.12 3.28
N ILE A 419 9.52 1.23 3.19
CA ILE A 419 8.59 0.10 3.30
C ILE A 419 8.59 -0.70 1.98
N PRO A 420 8.42 -2.03 2.01
CA PRO A 420 8.28 -2.86 0.81
C PRO A 420 7.33 -2.25 -0.23
N GLY A 421 7.75 -2.27 -1.50
CA GLY A 421 7.14 -1.51 -2.59
C GLY A 421 7.84 -0.19 -2.86
N GLY A 422 8.61 0.34 -1.91
CA GLY A 422 9.53 1.46 -2.11
C GLY A 422 8.87 2.82 -2.29
N GLY A 423 7.56 2.94 -2.04
CA GLY A 423 6.79 4.17 -2.27
C GLY A 423 6.61 5.07 -1.05
N VAL A 424 6.98 4.60 0.16
CA VAL A 424 6.85 5.37 1.41
C VAL A 424 8.09 5.13 2.29
N MET A 425 8.60 6.20 2.88
CA MET A 425 9.58 6.15 3.96
C MET A 425 9.05 6.82 5.23
N LEU A 426 9.33 6.19 6.37
CA LEU A 426 8.92 6.62 7.71
C LEU A 426 10.09 6.53 8.66
N GLY A 427 10.31 7.58 9.46
CA GLY A 427 11.38 7.56 10.46
C GLY A 427 11.48 8.85 11.26
N ARG A 428 12.71 9.12 11.73
CA ARG A 428 13.01 10.29 12.57
C ARG A 428 14.02 11.22 11.92
N TRP A 429 13.87 12.51 12.17
CA TRP A 429 14.89 13.51 11.95
C TRP A 429 15.46 13.97 13.30
N VAL A 430 16.71 14.41 13.29
CA VAL A 430 17.45 14.91 14.45
C VAL A 430 18.25 16.14 14.01
N ASP A 431 18.16 17.22 14.78
CA ASP A 431 19.06 18.37 14.64
C ASP A 431 20.45 17.98 15.12
N THR A 432 21.39 18.10 14.20
CA THR A 432 22.77 17.67 14.37
C THR A 432 23.54 18.61 15.30
N LYS A 433 23.09 19.86 15.44
CA LYS A 433 23.68 20.89 16.30
C LYS A 433 23.01 20.96 17.66
N ASP A 434 21.69 20.88 17.69
CA ASP A 434 20.90 20.75 18.92
C ASP A 434 20.10 19.44 18.93
N GLN A 435 20.71 18.40 19.47
CA GLN A 435 20.15 17.05 19.51
C GLN A 435 18.86 16.91 20.35
N THR A 436 18.41 17.98 21.02
CA THR A 436 17.07 18.02 21.62
C THR A 436 15.98 18.20 20.56
N GLY A 437 16.31 18.85 19.43
CA GLY A 437 15.47 18.95 18.24
C GLY A 437 15.43 17.62 17.52
N ARG A 438 14.28 16.93 17.58
CA ARG A 438 14.05 15.67 16.88
C ARG A 438 12.56 15.46 16.66
N GLY A 439 12.20 14.58 15.74
CA GLY A 439 10.80 14.25 15.53
C GLY A 439 10.55 13.29 14.37
N PRO A 440 9.28 12.93 14.12
CA PRO A 440 8.95 12.02 13.04
C PRO A 440 8.96 12.75 11.70
N PHE A 441 9.10 11.98 10.63
CA PHE A 441 8.80 12.42 9.28
C PHE A 441 8.13 11.30 8.47
N ILE A 442 7.50 11.70 7.37
CA ILE A 442 6.99 10.80 6.34
C ILE A 442 7.28 11.42 4.96
N PHE A 443 7.83 10.62 4.05
CA PHE A 443 7.89 10.95 2.62
C PHE A 443 7.29 9.82 1.80
N TRP A 444 6.73 10.17 0.65
CA TRP A 444 6.24 9.23 -0.36
C TRP A 444 6.69 9.63 -1.75
N ASP A 445 6.76 8.63 -2.63
CA ASP A 445 7.18 8.77 -4.02
C ASP A 445 6.14 9.53 -4.85
N VAL A 446 6.58 10.46 -5.72
CA VAL A 446 5.73 11.29 -6.59
C VAL A 446 6.31 11.55 -7.97
#